data_AF-A0A0M0T7K5-F1
#
_entry.id   AF-A0A0M0T7K5-F1
#
_cell.length_a   1.000
_cell.length_b   1.000
_cell.length_c   1.000
_cell.angle_alpha   90.00
_cell.angle_beta   90.00
_cell.angle_gamma   90.00
#
_symmetry.space_group_name_H-M   'P 1'
#
loop_
_entity.id
_entity.type
_entity.pdbx_description
1 polymer ?
#
loop_
_entity_poly.entity_id
_entity_poly.type
_entity_poly.pdbx_seq_one_letter_code
_entity_poly.pdbx_strand_id
1 'polypeptide(L)' 'MLTVTAFCQQREINLATFYYWARKLRQPSERQRLHPVVLDDLHHTGSVVALCLPNWIRAELPTGLSAAQIRHWLEALQ' A
#
# COMPACT_ATOMS: atom_id res chain seq x y z
N MET A 1 4.17 22.54 26.18
CA MET A 1 5.06 22.52 25.01
C MET A 1 6.11 21.45 25.23
N LEU A 2 6.20 20.45 24.35
CA LEU A 2 7.30 19.48 24.37
C LEU A 2 8.55 20.13 23.76
N THR A 3 9.71 19.94 24.35
CA THR A 3 10.99 20.30 23.71
C THR A 3 11.23 19.37 22.52
N VAL A 4 12.05 19.81 21.56
CA VAL A 4 12.43 18.98 20.40
C VAL A 4 13.04 17.65 20.86
N THR A 5 13.84 17.67 21.93
CA THR A 5 14.47 16.47 22.51
C THR A 5 13.44 15.51 23.11
N ALA A 6 12.47 16.00 23.88
CA ALA A 6 11.41 15.17 24.46
C ALA A 6 10.52 14.56 23.36
N PHE A 7 10.24 15.32 22.30
CA PHE A 7 9.52 14.81 21.14
C PHE A 7 10.29 13.69 20.42
N CYS A 8 11.59 13.88 20.22
CA CYS A 8 12.45 12.88 19.59
C CYS A 8 12.51 11.58 20.40
N GLN A 9 12.61 11.68 21.73
CA GLN A 9 12.60 10.53 22.63
C GLN A 9 11.27 9.77 22.60
N GLN A 10 10.14 10.47 22.65
CA GLN A 10 8.81 9.83 22.63
C GLN A 10 8.50 9.14 21.30
N ARG A 11 9.04 9.64 20.19
CA ARG A 11 8.78 9.13 18.83
C ARG A 11 9.88 8.19 18.33
N GLU A 12 10.88 7.89 19.15
CA GLU A 12 12.03 7.06 18.79
C GLU A 12 12.74 7.54 17.50
N ILE A 13 12.75 8.85 17.28
CA ILE A 13 13.46 9.47 16.16
C ILE A 13 14.70 10.20 16.69
N ASN A 14 15.80 10.12 15.97
CA ASN A 14 16.99 10.88 16.34
C ASN A 14 16.83 12.37 15.96
N LEU A 15 17.66 13.21 16.59
CA LEU A 15 17.61 14.66 16.45
C LEU A 15 17.92 15.12 15.01
N ALA A 16 18.84 14.45 14.32
CA ALA A 16 19.21 14.78 12.94
C ALA A 16 18.05 14.53 11.97
N THR A 17 17.33 13.43 12.14
CA THR A 17 16.12 13.07 11.38
C THR A 17 15.03 14.12 11.58
N PHE A 18 14.81 14.56 12.84
CA PHE A 18 13.84 15.61 13.13
C PHE A 18 14.16 16.91 12.39
N TYR A 19 15.39 17.41 12.48
CA TYR A 19 15.76 18.66 11.81
C TYR A 19 15.77 18.53 10.29
N TYR A 20 16.17 17.37 9.76
CA TYR A 20 16.10 17.09 8.33
C TYR A 20 14.66 17.14 7.80
N TRP A 21 13.72 16.48 8.47
CA TRP A 21 12.30 16.51 8.09
C TRP A 21 11.67 17.88 8.30
N ALA A 22 11.96 18.55 9.42
CA ALA A 22 11.49 19.91 9.67
C ALA A 22 11.95 20.87 8.56
N ARG A 23 13.20 20.73 8.09
CA ARG A 23 13.71 21.47 6.94
C ARG A 23 12.96 21.10 5.66
N LYS A 24 12.78 19.82 5.37
CA LYS A 24 12.08 19.33 4.17
C LYS A 24 10.62 19.77 4.10
N LEU A 25 9.91 19.80 5.22
CA LEU A 25 8.51 20.23 5.31
C LEU A 25 8.33 21.75 5.18
N ARG A 26 9.36 22.54 5.55
CA ARG A 26 9.35 24.00 5.41
C ARG A 26 9.79 24.50 4.03
N GLN A 27 10.37 23.62 3.21
CA GLN A 27 10.68 23.98 1.84
C GLN A 27 9.36 24.18 1.09
N PRO A 28 9.21 25.29 0.33
CA PRO A 28 8.05 25.48 -0.52
C PRO A 28 7.98 24.29 -1.46
N SER A 29 6.85 23.58 -1.43
CA SER A 29 6.64 22.34 -2.17
C SER A 29 7.14 22.51 -3.60
N GLU A 30 8.10 21.70 -4.04
CA GLU A 30 8.25 21.47 -5.47
C GLU A 30 6.85 21.15 -6.00
N ARG A 31 6.46 21.80 -7.11
CA ARG A 31 5.12 21.66 -7.71
C ARG A 31 4.69 20.21 -7.56
N GLN A 32 3.62 20.00 -6.80
CA GLN A 32 3.12 18.67 -6.47
C GLN A 32 2.91 17.93 -7.79
N ARG A 33 3.85 17.05 -8.13
CA ARG A 33 3.80 16.28 -9.36
C ARG A 33 2.72 15.24 -9.13
N LEU A 34 1.53 15.51 -9.66
CA LEU A 34 0.46 14.54 -9.77
C LEU A 34 1.04 13.36 -10.54
N HIS A 35 1.33 12.27 -9.85
CA HIS A 35 1.61 11.01 -10.50
C HIS A 35 0.24 10.42 -10.84
N PRO A 36 -0.11 10.29 -12.13
CA PRO A 36 -1.36 9.67 -12.50
C PRO A 36 -1.37 8.26 -11.91
N VAL A 37 -2.41 7.95 -11.15
CA VAL A 37 -2.73 6.56 -10.82
C VAL A 37 -3.25 5.95 -12.12
N VAL A 38 -2.34 5.40 -12.91
CA VAL A 38 -2.71 4.60 -14.07
C VAL A 38 -3.23 3.28 -13.50
N LEU A 39 -4.55 3.18 -13.38
CA LEU A 39 -5.20 1.89 -13.31
C LEU A 39 -5.02 1.29 -14.69
N ASP A 40 -4.03 0.42 -14.82
CA ASP A 40 -4.01 -0.49 -15.96
C ASP A 40 -5.26 -1.36 -15.76
N ASP A 41 -6.34 -1.01 -16.45
CA ASP A 41 -7.40 -1.97 -16.71
C ASP A 41 -6.74 -3.05 -17.56
N LEU A 42 -6.08 -3.99 -16.86
CA LEU A 42 -5.73 -5.29 -17.40
C LEU A 42 -7.07 -5.88 -17.79
N HIS A 43 -7.47 -5.59 -19.02
CA HIS A 43 -8.61 -6.19 -19.67
C HIS A 43 -8.29 -7.68 -19.80
N HIS A 44 -8.48 -8.40 -18.70
CA HIS A 44 -8.69 -9.82 -18.72
C HIS A 44 -9.96 -10.00 -19.53
N THR A 45 -9.77 -10.29 -20.81
CA THR A 45 -10.82 -10.52 -21.81
C THR A 45 -11.58 -11.82 -21.54
N GLY A 46 -11.33 -12.47 -20.40
CA GLY A 46 -12.03 -13.64 -19.91
C GLY A 46 -12.81 -13.31 -18.65
N SER A 47 -13.95 -13.96 -18.45
CA SER A 47 -14.74 -13.83 -17.23
C SER A 47 -13.88 -14.22 -16.01
N VAL A 48 -13.78 -13.34 -15.02
CA VAL A 48 -12.97 -13.51 -13.81
C VAL A 48 -13.89 -13.54 -12.60
N VAL A 49 -13.60 -14.42 -11.64
CA VAL A 49 -14.24 -14.47 -10.32
C VAL A 49 -13.35 -13.73 -9.33
N ALA A 50 -13.88 -12.66 -8.73
CA ALA A 50 -13.23 -11.96 -7.64
C ALA A 50 -13.60 -12.60 -6.29
N LEU A 51 -12.58 -12.99 -5.51
CA LEU A 51 -12.72 -13.53 -4.16
C LEU A 51 -12.24 -12.48 -3.17
N CYS A 52 -13.10 -12.13 -2.20
CA CYS A 52 -12.74 -11.29 -1.07
C CYS A 52 -12.44 -12.18 0.14
N LEU A 53 -11.18 -12.26 0.55
CA LEU A 53 -10.76 -13.04 1.71
C LEU A 53 -10.89 -12.20 3.00
N PRO A 54 -11.11 -12.84 4.17
CA PRO A 54 -11.27 -12.14 5.45
C PRO A 54 -10.00 -11.42 5.94
N ASN A 55 -8.83 -11.70 5.33
CA ASN A 55 -7.58 -10.98 5.54
C ASN A 55 -7.44 -9.73 4.65
N TRP A 56 -8.56 -9.23 4.08
CA TRP A 56 -8.61 -8.05 3.23
C TRP A 56 -7.87 -8.20 1.89
N ILE A 57 -7.50 -9.44 1.52
CA ILE A 57 -6.94 -9.74 0.21
C ILE A 57 -8.08 -9.90 -0.80
N ARG A 58 -7.95 -9.24 -1.94
CA ARG A 58 -8.78 -9.46 -3.12
C ARG A 58 -7.99 -10.29 -4.12
N ALA A 59 -8.48 -11.48 -4.42
CA ALA A 59 -7.89 -12.36 -5.44
C ALA A 59 -8.81 -12.42 -6.65
N GLU A 60 -8.23 -12.37 -7.84
CA GLU A 60 -8.94 -12.43 -9.12
C GLU A 60 -8.54 -13.71 -9.85
N LEU A 61 -9.51 -14.61 -10.06
CA LEU A 61 -9.27 -15.94 -10.62
C LEU A 61 -10.04 -16.13 -11.93
N PRO A 62 -9.42 -16.66 -13.01
CA PRO A 62 -10.12 -16.98 -14.25
C PRO A 62 -11.26 -17.99 -14.06
N THR A 63 -12.41 -17.76 -14.72
CA THR A 63 -13.55 -18.71 -14.74
C THR A 63 -13.26 -20.05 -15.41
N GLY A 64 -12.14 -20.16 -16.15
CA GLY A 64 -11.67 -21.42 -16.73
C GLY A 64 -11.02 -22.38 -15.73
N LEU A 65 -10.88 -21.97 -14.46
CA LEU A 65 -10.28 -22.82 -13.42
C LEU A 65 -11.27 -23.84 -12.88
N SER A 66 -10.82 -25.07 -12.69
CA SER A 66 -11.60 -26.11 -12.03
C SER A 66 -11.70 -25.87 -10.52
N ALA A 67 -12.73 -26.44 -9.88
CA ALA A 67 -12.93 -26.32 -8.43
C ALA A 67 -11.71 -26.77 -7.60
N ALA A 68 -10.98 -27.78 -8.08
CA ALA A 68 -9.76 -28.25 -7.41
C ALA A 68 -8.63 -27.21 -7.46
N GLN A 69 -8.47 -26.49 -8.57
CA GLN A 69 -7.46 -25.43 -8.71
C GLN A 69 -7.83 -24.21 -7.88
N ILE A 70 -9.11 -23.81 -7.87
CA ILE A 70 -9.59 -22.71 -7.03
C ILE A 70 -9.32 -23.01 -5.55
N ARG A 71 -9.59 -24.25 -5.12
CA ARG A 71 -9.30 -24.69 -3.75
C ARG A 71 -7.80 -24.64 -3.43
N HIS A 72 -6.96 -25.13 -4.34
CA HIS A 72 -5.51 -25.08 -4.16
C HIS A 72 -4.99 -23.64 -3.97
N TRP A 73 -5.46 -22.69 -4.78
CA TRP A 73 -5.09 -21.28 -4.66
C TRP A 73 -5.64 -20.62 -3.39
N LEU A 74 -6.85 -20.99 -2.96
CA LEU A 74 -7.42 -20.53 -1.70
C LEU A 74 -6.61 -21.03 -0.49
N GLU A 75 -6.19 -22.29 -0.49
CA GLU A 75 -5.36 -22.87 0.57
C GLU A 75 -3.96 -22.21 0.62
N ALA A 76 -3.41 -21.76 -0.51
CA ALA A 76 -2.13 -21.04 -0.56
C ALA A 76 -2.21 -19.57 -0.08
N LEU A 77 -3.41 -18.98 -0.05
CA LEU A 77 -3.65 -17.57 0.31
C LEU A 77 -4.12 -17.38 1.77
N GLN A 78 -4.42 -18.47 2.47
CA GLN A 78 -4.74 -18.52 3.90
C GLN A 78 -3.50 -18.79 4.75
#